data_AF-E3MXK0-F1
#
_entry.id   AF-E3MXK0-F1
#
_cell.length_a   1.000
_cell.length_b   1.000
_cell.length_c   1.000
_cell.angle_alpha   90.00
_cell.angle_beta   90.00
_cell.angle_gamma   90.00
#
_symmetry.space_group_name_H-M   'P 1'
#
loop_
_entity.id
_entity.type
_entity.pdbx_description
1 polymer ?
#
loop_
_entity_poly.entity_id
_entity_poly.type
_entity_poly.pdbx_seq_one_letter_code
_entity_poly.pdbx_strand_id
1 'polypeptide(L)'
;MTTSFPIQKLPYLVLMKTVGLMANTERLALLLTSKKTESLVLSLKFPNDKVHTIYFAEGSCGFMLVSDHGENATPIKFDCSVRNGAGRNEEMNVIQKWCDVEGDFIKRTQTIYTKIQKLFPVCGLSLRLNNVSTESVERILAAPEFKHWWDVYTSGNIQPDAIKLIMDHASPKRRIVCDSEVKLPIDFCHPKAFDFNVAKYSVATWASLDQLLAVRYVDVIGLGQTRLRCDDVNVLLHTFLETGYQMCNKLEISVTGGIDVDALTENLHTFKVVNGECNTIFLCTPTKTNSKIAKIVTYRNLIIISIGANEEDFLEARRLLTLIRTRNRIQEEMNAEDMRQMEIEQVEREINEAEQVLMAAMAE
;
A
#
# COMPACT_ATOMS: atom_id res chain seq x y z
N MET A 1 -0.43 -48.09 -32.51
CA MET A 1 0.57 -47.10 -32.08
C MET A 1 -0.02 -45.73 -32.34
N THR A 2 -0.42 -44.99 -31.30
CA THR A 2 -0.84 -43.60 -31.46
C THR A 2 0.42 -42.75 -31.61
N THR A 3 0.75 -42.41 -32.86
CA THR A 3 1.81 -41.45 -33.14
C THR A 3 1.33 -40.09 -32.64
N SER A 4 1.92 -39.61 -31.55
CA SER A 4 1.63 -38.28 -31.03
C SER A 4 2.09 -37.22 -32.04
N PHE A 5 1.22 -36.25 -32.34
CA PHE A 5 1.58 -35.14 -33.21
C PHE A 5 2.56 -34.23 -32.44
N PRO A 6 3.77 -33.94 -32.97
CA PRO A 6 4.74 -33.13 -32.27
C PRO A 6 4.27 -31.68 -32.17
N ILE A 7 4.19 -31.16 -30.95
CA ILE A 7 3.74 -29.79 -30.65
C ILE A 7 4.54 -28.73 -31.44
N GLN A 8 5.79 -29.02 -31.78
CA GLN A 8 6.68 -28.14 -32.54
C GLN A 8 6.28 -27.98 -34.02
N LYS A 9 5.34 -28.79 -34.52
CA LYS A 9 4.78 -28.68 -35.88
C LYS A 9 3.45 -27.92 -35.93
N LEU A 10 2.93 -27.47 -34.79
CA LEU A 10 1.69 -26.69 -34.78
C LEU A 10 1.92 -25.30 -35.41
N PRO A 11 0.96 -24.78 -36.21
CA PRO A 11 0.97 -23.39 -36.64
C PRO A 11 1.00 -22.44 -35.43
N TYR A 12 1.66 -21.29 -35.57
CA TYR A 12 1.90 -20.36 -34.46
C TYR A 12 0.64 -20.02 -33.64
N LEU A 13 -0.47 -19.69 -34.29
CA LEU A 13 -1.72 -19.33 -33.59
C LEU A 13 -2.32 -20.51 -32.82
N VAL A 14 -2.21 -21.72 -33.36
CA VAL A 14 -2.67 -22.94 -32.70
C VAL A 14 -1.78 -23.23 -31.50
N LEU A 15 -0.46 -23.16 -31.67
CA LEU A 15 0.51 -23.33 -30.58
C LEU A 15 0.27 -22.33 -29.45
N MET A 16 0.10 -21.05 -29.78
CA MET A 16 -0.18 -19.98 -28.81
C MET A 16 -1.45 -20.27 -28.02
N LYS A 17 -2.54 -20.68 -28.69
CA LYS A 17 -3.80 -21.01 -28.02
C LYS A 17 -3.68 -22.27 -27.17
N THR A 18 -3.03 -23.32 -27.67
CA THR A 18 -2.81 -24.57 -26.94
C THR A 18 -1.99 -24.35 -25.68
N VAL A 19 -0.84 -23.65 -25.78
CA VAL A 19 0.02 -23.35 -24.63
C VAL A 19 -0.65 -22.34 -23.69
N GLY A 20 -1.42 -21.38 -24.22
CA GLY A 20 -2.19 -20.43 -23.42
C GLY A 20 -3.26 -21.08 -22.55
N LEU A 21 -3.78 -22.26 -22.93
CA LEU A 21 -4.75 -23.03 -22.13
C LEU A 21 -4.08 -23.96 -21.11
N MET A 22 -2.77 -24.19 -21.21
CA MET A 22 -2.05 -25.03 -20.24
C MET A 22 -1.96 -24.34 -18.89
N ALA A 23 -2.03 -25.14 -17.83
CA ALA A 23 -1.68 -24.72 -16.49
C ALA A 23 -0.22 -24.28 -16.42
N ASN A 24 0.13 -23.44 -15.44
CA ASN A 24 1.47 -22.88 -15.37
C ASN A 24 2.57 -23.95 -15.20
N THR A 25 2.30 -25.02 -14.46
CA THR A 25 3.21 -26.18 -14.30
C THR A 25 3.41 -26.90 -15.62
N GLU A 26 2.33 -27.21 -16.36
CA GLU A 26 2.40 -27.83 -17.69
C GLU A 26 3.24 -26.99 -18.68
N ARG A 27 3.12 -25.66 -18.62
CA ARG A 27 3.97 -24.75 -19.41
C ARG A 27 5.43 -24.90 -19.02
N LEU A 28 5.76 -25.00 -17.73
CA LEU A 28 7.13 -25.21 -17.26
C LEU A 28 7.69 -26.57 -17.69
N ALA A 29 6.91 -27.64 -17.52
CA ALA A 29 7.24 -29.00 -17.98
C ALA A 29 7.58 -29.01 -19.48
N LEU A 30 6.80 -28.29 -20.28
CA LEU A 30 6.99 -28.19 -21.73
C LEU A 30 8.37 -27.61 -22.10
N LEU A 31 8.89 -26.66 -21.32
CA LEU A 31 10.21 -26.04 -21.53
C LEU A 31 11.36 -27.01 -21.27
N LEU A 32 11.14 -28.02 -20.44
CA LEU A 32 12.13 -29.04 -20.11
C LEU A 32 12.29 -30.09 -21.22
N THR A 33 11.32 -30.19 -22.14
CA THR A 33 11.30 -31.25 -23.17
C THR A 33 12.43 -31.12 -24.20
N SER A 34 12.76 -29.92 -24.67
CA SER A 34 13.89 -29.67 -25.59
C SER A 34 14.23 -28.19 -25.70
N LYS A 35 15.45 -27.85 -26.15
CA LYS A 35 15.84 -26.46 -26.47
C LYS A 35 14.96 -25.84 -27.56
N LYS A 36 14.51 -26.63 -28.53
CA LYS A 36 13.63 -26.17 -29.61
C LYS A 36 12.24 -25.80 -29.08
N THR A 37 11.67 -26.64 -28.21
CA THR A 37 10.38 -26.36 -27.58
C THR A 37 10.46 -25.12 -26.70
N GLU A 38 11.51 -25.00 -25.88
CA GLU A 38 11.74 -23.82 -25.05
C GLU A 38 11.77 -22.54 -25.88
N SER A 39 12.56 -22.51 -26.96
CA SER A 39 12.64 -21.33 -27.83
C SER A 39 11.30 -20.98 -28.47
N LEU A 40 10.49 -21.99 -28.84
CA LEU A 40 9.15 -21.77 -29.39
C LEU A 40 8.22 -21.17 -28.33
N VAL A 41 8.15 -21.75 -27.14
CA VAL A 41 7.27 -21.28 -26.06
C VAL A 41 7.66 -19.88 -25.59
N LEU A 42 8.95 -19.58 -25.42
CA LEU A 42 9.44 -18.25 -25.03
C LEU A 42 9.22 -17.17 -26.11
N SER A 43 8.86 -17.56 -27.34
CA SER A 43 8.51 -16.62 -28.41
C SER A 43 7.01 -16.30 -28.47
N LEU A 44 6.18 -17.05 -27.75
CA LEU A 44 4.74 -16.83 -27.70
C LEU A 44 4.42 -15.55 -26.91
N LYS A 45 3.32 -14.91 -27.27
CA LYS A 45 2.79 -13.75 -26.56
C LYS A 45 1.63 -14.18 -25.68
N PHE A 46 1.80 -13.98 -24.37
CA PHE A 46 0.77 -14.22 -23.36
C PHE A 46 0.19 -12.87 -22.88
N PRO A 47 -1.02 -12.85 -22.30
CA PRO A 47 -1.58 -11.65 -21.69
C PRO A 47 -0.76 -11.18 -20.47
N ASN A 48 -0.79 -9.87 -20.21
CA ASN A 48 -0.18 -9.28 -19.01
C ASN A 48 -1.17 -9.35 -17.84
N ASP A 49 -1.27 -10.52 -17.21
CA ASP A 49 -2.23 -10.79 -16.14
C ASP A 49 -1.57 -11.21 -14.82
N LYS A 50 -0.23 -11.22 -14.76
CA LYS A 50 0.51 -11.67 -13.58
C LYS A 50 1.10 -10.54 -12.76
N VAL A 51 1.08 -10.70 -11.45
CA VAL A 51 1.83 -9.86 -10.51
C VAL A 51 3.07 -10.62 -10.05
N HIS A 52 4.22 -9.97 -10.16
CA HIS A 52 5.52 -10.54 -9.80
C HIS A 52 6.05 -9.90 -8.52
N THR A 53 6.59 -10.71 -7.62
CA THR A 53 7.35 -10.23 -6.47
C THR A 53 8.74 -10.84 -6.50
N ILE A 54 9.78 -10.00 -6.50
CA ILE A 54 11.18 -10.43 -6.49
C ILE A 54 11.77 -10.16 -5.11
N TYR A 55 12.33 -11.18 -4.49
CA TYR A 55 12.99 -11.10 -3.19
C TYR A 55 14.51 -11.09 -3.37
N PHE A 56 15.11 -9.99 -2.94
CA PHE A 56 16.56 -9.82 -2.84
C PHE A 56 16.96 -9.87 -1.37
N ALA A 57 17.91 -10.75 -1.06
CA ALA A 57 18.58 -10.76 0.23
C ALA A 57 20.02 -11.23 0.07
N GLU A 58 20.98 -10.42 0.54
CA GLU A 58 22.40 -10.74 0.41
C GLU A 58 22.77 -12.02 1.16
N GLY A 59 23.66 -12.82 0.57
CA GLY A 59 24.02 -14.14 1.09
C GLY A 59 22.95 -15.22 0.90
N SER A 60 21.75 -14.85 0.43
CA SER A 60 20.73 -15.79 -0.03
C SER A 60 20.63 -15.78 -1.54
N CYS A 61 19.99 -16.81 -2.11
CA CYS A 61 19.85 -16.89 -3.55
C CYS A 61 18.65 -16.11 -4.11
N GLY A 62 17.87 -15.41 -3.28
CA GLY A 62 16.63 -14.78 -3.69
C GLY A 62 15.56 -15.77 -4.16
N PHE A 63 14.33 -15.30 -4.29
CA PHE A 63 13.27 -16.07 -4.94
C PHE A 63 12.26 -15.13 -5.60
N MET A 64 11.49 -15.66 -6.53
CA MET A 64 10.43 -14.93 -7.22
C MET A 64 9.09 -15.60 -7.01
N LEU A 65 8.06 -14.80 -6.80
CA LEU A 65 6.68 -15.24 -6.77
C LEU A 65 5.96 -14.68 -8.01
N VAL A 66 5.24 -15.54 -8.69
CA VAL A 66 4.36 -15.20 -9.81
C VAL A 66 2.94 -15.58 -9.42
N SER A 67 2.05 -14.60 -9.40
CA SER A 67 0.65 -14.76 -9.00
C SER A 67 -0.29 -14.23 -10.06
N ASP A 68 -1.47 -14.82 -10.13
CA ASP A 68 -2.61 -14.28 -10.87
C ASP A 68 -3.12 -12.98 -10.23
N HIS A 69 -3.44 -11.98 -11.05
CA HIS A 69 -3.98 -10.72 -10.56
C HIS A 69 -5.43 -10.90 -10.08
N GLY A 70 -5.66 -10.80 -8.77
CA GLY A 70 -7.01 -10.75 -8.18
C GLY A 70 -7.61 -12.10 -7.77
N GLU A 71 -6.86 -13.20 -7.89
CA GLU A 71 -7.30 -14.54 -7.45
C GLU A 71 -6.52 -15.01 -6.20
N ASN A 72 -7.17 -15.76 -5.31
CA ASN A 72 -6.54 -16.47 -4.20
C ASN A 72 -5.76 -17.73 -4.68
N ALA A 73 -5.12 -17.64 -5.83
CA ALA A 73 -4.33 -18.73 -6.39
C ALA A 73 -2.98 -18.84 -5.65
N THR A 74 -2.52 -20.06 -5.40
CA THR A 74 -1.20 -20.31 -4.83
C THR A 74 -0.13 -19.80 -5.80
N PRO A 75 0.76 -18.87 -5.38
CA PRO A 75 1.79 -18.33 -6.26
C PRO A 75 2.78 -19.41 -6.69
N ILE A 76 3.27 -19.31 -7.92
CA ILE A 76 4.42 -20.11 -8.37
C ILE A 76 5.66 -19.52 -7.73
N LYS A 77 6.43 -20.36 -7.03
CA LYS A 77 7.68 -19.96 -6.39
C LYS A 77 8.88 -20.45 -7.20
N PHE A 78 9.65 -19.51 -7.73
CA PHE A 78 10.94 -19.77 -8.36
C PHE A 78 12.07 -19.53 -7.36
N ASP A 79 12.60 -20.61 -6.79
CA ASP A 79 13.80 -20.55 -5.97
C ASP A 79 15.02 -20.36 -6.87
N CYS A 80 15.73 -19.25 -6.69
CA CYS A 80 16.90 -18.90 -7.50
C CYS A 80 18.21 -19.48 -6.89
N SER A 81 18.10 -20.39 -5.91
CA SER A 81 19.23 -21.14 -5.36
C SER A 81 19.70 -22.26 -6.27
N VAL A 82 21.02 -22.37 -6.39
CA VAL A 82 21.67 -23.54 -6.98
C VAL A 82 21.78 -24.58 -5.86
N ARG A 83 20.79 -25.47 -5.74
CA ARG A 83 20.85 -26.62 -4.83
C ARG A 83 21.27 -27.88 -5.58
N ASN A 84 22.31 -28.53 -5.07
CA ASN A 84 22.67 -29.90 -5.44
C ASN A 84 21.86 -30.88 -4.57
N GLY A 85 20.75 -31.41 -5.07
CA GLY A 85 19.94 -32.38 -4.34
C GLY A 85 18.73 -32.95 -5.10
N ALA A 86 18.34 -34.17 -4.76
CA ALA A 86 17.28 -34.96 -5.39
C ALA A 86 15.91 -34.67 -4.75
N GLY A 87 15.19 -33.70 -5.30
CA GLY A 87 13.85 -33.32 -4.87
C GLY A 87 13.28 -32.22 -5.76
N ARG A 88 13.47 -32.36 -7.08
CA ARG A 88 13.31 -31.26 -8.04
C ARG A 88 11.87 -31.21 -8.56
N ASN A 89 11.15 -30.14 -8.25
CA ASN A 89 9.95 -29.76 -9.00
C ASN A 89 10.35 -29.11 -10.35
N GLU A 90 9.37 -28.89 -11.22
CA GLU A 90 9.59 -28.36 -12.58
C GLU A 90 10.23 -26.98 -12.57
N GLU A 91 9.84 -26.13 -11.61
CA GLU A 91 10.39 -24.80 -11.38
C GLU A 91 11.91 -24.86 -11.16
N MET A 92 12.38 -25.68 -10.23
CA MET A 92 13.82 -25.80 -9.94
C MET A 92 14.61 -26.33 -11.14
N ASN A 93 14.05 -27.28 -11.89
CA ASN A 93 14.71 -27.81 -13.10
C ASN A 93 14.85 -26.74 -14.19
N VAL A 94 13.82 -25.91 -14.37
CA VAL A 94 13.83 -24.82 -15.34
C VAL A 94 14.86 -23.76 -14.94
N ILE A 95 14.94 -23.41 -13.65
CA ILE A 95 15.92 -22.44 -13.13
C ILE A 95 17.35 -22.93 -13.34
N GLN A 96 17.66 -24.19 -12.99
CA GLN A 96 18.98 -24.78 -13.21
C GLN A 96 19.40 -24.78 -14.68
N LYS A 97 18.44 -24.99 -15.60
CA LYS A 97 18.69 -24.93 -17.04
C LYS A 97 19.01 -23.51 -17.51
N TRP A 98 18.50 -22.49 -16.83
CA TRP A 98 18.53 -21.10 -17.30
C TRP A 98 19.69 -20.28 -16.82
N CYS A 99 20.31 -20.64 -15.70
CA CYS A 99 21.37 -19.84 -15.11
C CYS A 99 22.48 -20.70 -14.52
N ASP A 100 23.69 -20.46 -15.04
CA ASP A 100 24.98 -20.99 -14.58
C ASP A 100 25.78 -19.93 -13.78
N VAL A 101 25.21 -18.73 -13.57
CA VAL A 101 25.89 -17.63 -12.86
C VAL A 101 26.04 -17.99 -11.37
N GLU A 102 27.29 -18.15 -10.93
CA GLU A 102 27.66 -18.33 -9.53
C GLU A 102 28.07 -17.00 -8.87
N GLY A 103 27.79 -16.87 -7.57
CA GLY A 103 28.26 -15.75 -6.74
C GLY A 103 27.52 -14.41 -6.90
N ASP A 104 27.01 -14.05 -8.08
CA ASP A 104 26.28 -12.79 -8.30
C ASP A 104 24.75 -13.01 -8.33
N PHE A 105 24.09 -12.77 -7.20
CA PHE A 105 22.65 -12.98 -7.04
C PHE A 105 21.81 -12.01 -7.90
N ILE A 106 22.29 -10.79 -8.15
CA ILE A 106 21.56 -9.80 -8.96
C ILE A 106 21.57 -10.26 -10.42
N LYS A 107 22.75 -10.56 -10.96
CA LYS A 107 22.91 -11.02 -12.35
C LYS A 107 22.19 -12.34 -12.61
N ARG A 108 22.22 -13.25 -11.64
CA ARG A 108 21.42 -14.48 -11.68
C ARG A 108 19.93 -14.17 -11.77
N THR A 109 19.43 -13.30 -10.89
CA THR A 109 18.03 -12.91 -10.87
C THR A 109 17.60 -12.27 -12.19
N GLN A 110 18.42 -11.38 -12.76
CA GLN A 110 18.17 -10.78 -14.09
C GLN A 110 18.05 -11.85 -15.18
N THR A 111 19.02 -12.77 -15.25
CA THR A 111 19.07 -13.84 -16.26
C THR A 111 17.82 -14.70 -16.21
N ILE A 112 17.39 -15.08 -15.01
CA ILE A 112 16.18 -15.88 -14.81
C ILE A 112 14.92 -15.06 -15.12
N TYR A 113 14.84 -13.85 -14.59
CA TYR A 113 13.62 -13.04 -14.64
C TYR A 113 13.24 -12.65 -16.07
N THR A 114 14.22 -12.38 -16.94
CA THR A 114 13.96 -12.10 -18.37
C THR A 114 13.23 -13.24 -19.08
N LYS A 115 13.41 -14.49 -18.65
CA LYS A 115 12.70 -15.65 -19.19
C LYS A 115 11.33 -15.82 -18.53
N ILE A 116 11.24 -15.62 -17.22
CA ILE A 116 9.96 -15.64 -16.47
C ILE A 116 9.00 -14.60 -17.06
N GLN A 117 9.44 -13.37 -17.29
CA GLN A 117 8.61 -12.30 -17.87
C GLN A 117 8.04 -12.64 -19.26
N LYS A 118 8.70 -13.52 -20.03
CA LYS A 118 8.19 -13.96 -21.33
C LYS A 118 7.08 -15.01 -21.20
N LEU A 119 7.19 -15.89 -20.21
CA LEU A 119 6.22 -16.96 -19.95
C LEU A 119 4.99 -16.47 -19.18
N PHE A 120 5.25 -15.53 -18.29
CA PHE A 120 4.29 -14.96 -17.37
C PHE A 120 4.41 -13.43 -17.48
N PRO A 121 3.78 -12.80 -18.48
CA PRO A 121 3.90 -11.36 -18.66
C PRO A 121 3.28 -10.59 -17.50
N VAL A 122 4.03 -9.58 -17.06
CA VAL A 122 3.78 -8.87 -15.80
C VAL A 122 2.90 -7.65 -16.00
N CYS A 123 1.87 -7.49 -15.16
CA CYS A 123 1.10 -6.24 -15.02
C CYS A 123 1.55 -5.40 -13.81
N GLY A 124 2.24 -5.99 -12.84
CA GLY A 124 2.83 -5.29 -11.71
C GLY A 124 4.04 -6.03 -11.10
N LEU A 125 5.13 -5.29 -10.85
CA LEU A 125 6.34 -5.76 -10.18
C LEU A 125 6.53 -5.14 -8.78
N SER A 126 6.59 -5.98 -7.74
CA SER A 126 7.00 -5.61 -6.37
C SER A 126 8.43 -6.09 -6.09
N LEU A 127 9.23 -5.23 -5.47
CA LEU A 127 10.59 -5.54 -5.03
C LEU A 127 10.63 -5.68 -3.50
N ARG A 128 11.20 -6.77 -3.01
CA ARG A 128 11.37 -7.05 -1.58
C ARG A 128 12.86 -7.06 -1.29
N LEU A 129 13.35 -6.06 -0.56
CA LEU A 129 14.76 -5.87 -0.26
C LEU A 129 14.99 -6.16 1.22
N ASN A 130 15.64 -7.28 1.53
CA ASN A 130 15.87 -7.72 2.90
C ASN A 130 17.38 -7.85 3.17
N ASN A 131 17.93 -7.10 4.12
CA ASN A 131 19.38 -7.12 4.41
C ASN A 131 20.24 -6.92 3.14
N VAL A 132 19.92 -5.90 2.34
CA VAL A 132 20.64 -5.59 1.09
C VAL A 132 21.50 -4.34 1.30
N SER A 133 22.77 -4.39 0.89
CA SER A 133 23.66 -3.24 0.96
C SER A 133 23.24 -2.12 0.00
N THR A 134 23.70 -0.90 0.29
CA THR A 134 23.43 0.28 -0.56
C THR A 134 23.88 0.08 -2.01
N GLU A 135 25.07 -0.52 -2.22
CA GLU A 135 25.60 -0.81 -3.56
C GLU A 135 24.70 -1.79 -4.32
N SER A 136 24.25 -2.86 -3.66
CA SER A 136 23.32 -3.82 -4.26
C SER A 136 21.97 -3.18 -4.60
N VAL A 137 21.44 -2.30 -3.73
CA VAL A 137 20.21 -1.55 -4.01
C VAL A 137 20.37 -0.68 -5.26
N GLU A 138 21.48 0.04 -5.38
CA GLU A 138 21.78 0.86 -6.56
C GLU A 138 21.81 -0.02 -7.84
N ARG A 139 22.53 -1.14 -7.79
CA ARG A 139 22.60 -2.10 -8.91
C ARG A 139 21.24 -2.69 -9.29
N ILE A 140 20.40 -3.02 -8.31
CA ILE A 140 19.04 -3.51 -8.54
C ILE A 140 18.17 -2.44 -9.19
N LEU A 141 18.21 -1.21 -8.71
CA LEU A 141 17.40 -0.11 -9.24
C LEU A 141 17.86 0.34 -10.64
N ALA A 142 19.16 0.21 -10.94
CA ALA A 142 19.73 0.50 -12.26
C ALA A 142 19.44 -0.59 -13.30
N ALA A 143 19.06 -1.81 -12.87
CA ALA A 143 18.80 -2.91 -13.78
C ALA A 143 17.53 -2.66 -14.63
N PRO A 144 17.63 -2.72 -15.98
CA PRO A 144 16.49 -2.43 -16.86
C PRO A 144 15.33 -3.40 -16.66
N GLU A 145 15.60 -4.65 -16.28
CA GLU A 145 14.61 -5.68 -16.01
C GLU A 145 13.68 -5.33 -14.85
N PHE A 146 14.18 -4.55 -13.88
CA PHE A 146 13.44 -4.19 -12.66
C PHE A 146 12.89 -2.78 -12.69
N LYS A 147 13.17 -1.99 -13.74
CA LYS A 147 12.86 -0.56 -13.84
C LYS A 147 11.40 -0.18 -13.58
N HIS A 148 10.45 -1.04 -13.97
CA HIS A 148 9.01 -0.76 -13.94
C HIS A 148 8.30 -1.28 -12.67
N TRP A 149 8.99 -1.26 -11.53
CA TRP A 149 8.38 -1.59 -10.25
C TRP A 149 7.33 -0.55 -9.81
N TRP A 150 6.29 -1.01 -9.12
CA TRP A 150 5.22 -0.17 -8.55
C TRP A 150 5.28 -0.11 -7.02
N ASP A 151 5.85 -1.14 -6.39
CA ASP A 151 5.96 -1.29 -4.93
C ASP A 151 7.36 -1.76 -4.54
N VAL A 152 7.90 -1.17 -3.47
CA VAL A 152 9.13 -1.64 -2.83
C VAL A 152 8.89 -1.78 -1.34
N TYR A 153 9.32 -2.91 -0.81
CA TYR A 153 9.27 -3.21 0.61
C TYR A 153 10.67 -3.53 1.11
N THR A 154 11.07 -2.84 2.17
CA THR A 154 12.40 -2.94 2.76
C THR A 154 12.31 -3.52 4.16
N SER A 155 13.21 -4.46 4.47
CA SER A 155 13.30 -5.14 5.76
C SER A 155 14.74 -5.45 6.15
N GLY A 156 14.94 -5.80 7.41
CA GLY A 156 16.25 -6.09 7.97
C GLY A 156 17.18 -4.87 8.02
N ASN A 157 18.48 -5.13 7.97
CA ASN A 157 19.54 -4.13 8.07
C ASN A 157 19.76 -3.39 6.74
N ILE A 158 18.80 -2.54 6.36
CA ILE A 158 18.90 -1.62 5.22
C ILE A 158 19.43 -0.28 5.72
N GLN A 159 20.49 0.23 5.08
CA GLN A 159 21.09 1.51 5.46
C GLN A 159 20.23 2.71 5.02
N PRO A 160 20.25 3.84 5.75
CA PRO A 160 19.49 5.03 5.39
C PRO A 160 19.79 5.55 3.98
N ASP A 161 21.04 5.46 3.51
CA ASP A 161 21.41 5.89 2.16
C ASP A 161 20.79 5.01 1.08
N ALA A 162 20.59 3.71 1.34
CA ALA A 162 19.84 2.84 0.43
C ALA A 162 18.37 3.26 0.33
N ILE A 163 17.75 3.67 1.45
CA ILE A 163 16.38 4.21 1.44
C ILE A 163 16.30 5.51 0.64
N LYS A 164 17.27 6.42 0.80
CA LYS A 164 17.34 7.65 -0.02
C LYS A 164 17.47 7.33 -1.51
N LEU A 165 18.33 6.39 -1.89
CA LEU A 165 18.46 5.95 -3.28
C LEU A 165 17.14 5.41 -3.85
N ILE A 166 16.39 4.63 -3.06
CA ILE A 166 15.06 4.15 -3.45
C ILE A 166 14.11 5.32 -3.69
N MET A 167 14.08 6.29 -2.78
CA MET A 167 13.24 7.49 -2.88
C MET A 167 13.61 8.35 -4.10
N ASP A 168 14.90 8.46 -4.41
CA ASP A 168 15.39 9.23 -5.57
C ASP A 168 14.96 8.61 -6.90
N HIS A 169 15.01 7.27 -6.99
CA HIS A 169 14.58 6.52 -8.17
C HIS A 169 13.06 6.39 -8.29
N ALA A 170 12.32 6.65 -7.22
CA ALA A 170 10.88 6.48 -7.18
C ALA A 170 10.13 7.67 -7.82
N SER A 171 9.11 7.34 -8.62
CA SER A 171 8.12 8.31 -9.08
C SER A 171 6.97 8.42 -8.06
N PRO A 172 6.22 9.54 -8.05
CA PRO A 172 5.15 9.76 -7.06
C PRO A 172 4.05 8.71 -7.05
N LYS A 173 3.84 7.95 -8.14
CA LYS A 173 2.80 6.91 -8.20
C LYS A 173 3.18 5.61 -7.49
N ARG A 174 4.43 5.49 -7.02
CA ARG A 174 4.95 4.26 -6.41
C ARG A 174 4.56 4.13 -4.94
N ARG A 175 4.83 2.95 -4.40
CA ARG A 175 4.61 2.60 -3.00
C ARG A 175 5.93 2.24 -2.36
N ILE A 176 6.21 2.84 -1.21
CA ILE A 176 7.40 2.56 -0.40
C ILE A 176 6.95 2.11 0.97
N VAL A 177 7.45 0.95 1.41
CA VAL A 177 7.18 0.39 2.72
C VAL A 177 8.50 0.04 3.39
N CYS A 178 8.74 0.60 4.57
CA CYS A 178 9.82 0.23 5.48
C CYS A 178 9.22 -0.49 6.68
N ASP A 179 9.68 -1.70 6.92
CA ASP A 179 9.20 -2.51 8.04
C ASP A 179 9.77 -2.05 9.39
N SER A 180 9.52 -2.85 10.44
CA SER A 180 9.97 -2.55 11.80
C SER A 180 11.47 -2.80 12.05
N GLU A 181 12.14 -3.55 11.18
CA GLU A 181 13.57 -3.83 11.28
C GLU A 181 14.42 -2.70 10.67
N VAL A 182 13.86 -1.95 9.71
CA VAL A 182 14.51 -0.77 9.13
C VAL A 182 14.55 0.38 10.14
N LYS A 183 15.75 0.68 10.64
CA LYS A 183 15.99 1.73 11.64
C LYS A 183 16.62 2.97 11.00
N LEU A 184 15.78 3.93 10.64
CA LEU A 184 16.23 5.24 10.17
C LEU A 184 16.65 6.12 11.36
N PRO A 185 17.73 6.92 11.24
CA PRO A 185 18.19 7.79 12.31
C PRO A 185 17.19 8.93 12.54
N ILE A 186 17.22 9.49 13.75
CA ILE A 186 16.32 10.57 14.20
C ILE A 186 16.32 11.81 13.29
N ASP A 187 17.46 12.13 12.70
CA ASP A 187 17.71 13.26 11.82
C ASP A 187 17.55 12.89 10.34
N PHE A 188 16.99 11.71 10.06
CA PHE A 188 16.67 11.31 8.70
C PHE A 188 15.71 12.33 8.08
N CYS A 189 16.11 12.86 6.93
CA CYS A 189 15.30 13.79 6.16
C CYS A 189 15.49 13.48 4.68
N HIS A 190 14.38 13.48 3.95
CA HIS A 190 14.37 13.38 2.51
C HIS A 190 13.19 14.17 1.94
N PRO A 191 13.37 15.02 0.91
CA PRO A 191 12.29 15.85 0.37
C PRO A 191 11.07 15.05 -0.08
N LYS A 192 11.31 13.87 -0.67
CA LYS A 192 10.24 12.99 -1.19
C LYS A 192 9.67 12.01 -0.17
N ALA A 193 10.05 12.08 1.12
CA ALA A 193 9.74 11.00 2.07
C ALA A 193 8.24 10.66 2.18
N PHE A 194 7.37 11.63 1.89
CA PHE A 194 5.93 11.48 1.87
C PHE A 194 5.28 11.79 0.52
N ASP A 195 6.05 11.87 -0.57
CA ASP A 195 5.55 12.28 -1.91
C ASP A 195 5.16 11.08 -2.80
N PHE A 196 4.95 9.92 -2.20
CA PHE A 196 4.60 8.68 -2.89
C PHE A 196 3.13 8.36 -2.67
N ASN A 197 2.52 7.66 -3.63
CA ASN A 197 1.12 7.23 -3.55
C ASN A 197 0.86 6.51 -2.22
N VAL A 198 1.80 5.64 -1.82
CA VAL A 198 1.83 5.10 -0.46
C VAL A 198 3.23 5.21 0.13
N ALA A 199 3.32 5.80 1.32
CA ALA A 199 4.53 5.86 2.13
C ALA A 199 4.24 5.27 3.51
N LYS A 200 4.84 4.12 3.83
CA LYS A 200 4.69 3.47 5.15
C LYS A 200 6.03 3.23 5.81
N TYR A 201 6.15 3.63 7.07
CA TYR A 201 7.33 3.47 7.90
C TYR A 201 6.90 2.92 9.27
N SER A 202 7.30 1.69 9.59
CA SER A 202 6.93 1.09 10.88
C SER A 202 7.69 1.72 12.05
N VAL A 203 8.89 2.23 11.79
CA VAL A 203 9.65 3.08 12.72
C VAL A 203 9.86 4.45 12.07
N ALA A 204 9.06 5.43 12.51
CA ALA A 204 8.97 6.77 11.95
C ALA A 204 9.31 7.84 13.00
N THR A 205 10.22 7.54 13.92
CA THR A 205 10.60 8.47 15.00
C THR A 205 11.30 9.74 14.52
N TRP A 206 11.76 9.75 13.27
CA TRP A 206 12.35 10.88 12.57
C TRP A 206 11.34 11.81 11.90
N ALA A 207 10.11 11.33 11.67
CA ALA A 207 9.08 12.09 10.97
C ALA A 207 8.67 13.30 11.82
N SER A 208 8.74 14.50 11.24
CA SER A 208 8.32 15.74 11.90
C SER A 208 6.94 16.19 11.46
N LEU A 209 6.28 16.98 12.32
CA LEU A 209 5.01 17.63 12.00
C LEU A 209 5.13 18.50 10.75
N ASP A 210 6.21 19.27 10.61
CA ASP A 210 6.44 20.15 9.45
C ASP A 210 6.47 19.40 8.11
N GLN A 211 7.13 18.23 8.08
CA GLN A 211 7.16 17.40 6.88
C GLN A 211 5.77 16.87 6.51
N LEU A 212 4.95 16.52 7.51
CA LEU A 212 3.59 16.03 7.29
C LEU A 212 2.64 17.16 6.85
N LEU A 213 2.83 18.38 7.34
CA LEU A 213 2.08 19.56 6.90
C LEU A 213 2.39 19.95 5.44
N ALA A 214 3.52 19.51 4.89
CA ALA A 214 3.91 19.74 3.50
C ALA A 214 3.29 18.74 2.49
N VAL A 215 2.66 17.66 2.95
CA VAL A 215 2.11 16.58 2.11
C VAL A 215 1.02 17.07 1.15
N ARG A 216 1.05 16.65 -0.11
CA ARG A 216 0.06 16.98 -1.14
C ARG A 216 -0.33 15.77 -1.98
N TYR A 217 -1.63 15.51 -2.14
CA TYR A 217 -2.20 14.54 -3.08
C TYR A 217 -1.67 13.10 -2.95
N VAL A 218 -1.56 12.62 -1.71
CA VAL A 218 -1.09 11.25 -1.40
C VAL A 218 -2.27 10.33 -1.10
N ASP A 219 -2.21 9.06 -1.47
CA ASP A 219 -3.27 8.13 -1.10
C ASP A 219 -3.14 7.71 0.38
N VAL A 220 -1.99 7.13 0.76
CA VAL A 220 -1.80 6.62 2.14
C VAL A 220 -0.44 7.02 2.74
N ILE A 221 -0.49 7.58 3.95
CA ILE A 221 0.67 7.70 4.84
C ILE A 221 0.47 6.79 6.04
N GLY A 222 1.45 5.94 6.34
CA GLY A 222 1.42 5.08 7.51
C GLY A 222 2.68 5.21 8.35
N LEU A 223 2.53 5.72 9.57
CA LEU A 223 3.60 5.88 10.53
C LEU A 223 3.32 4.99 11.74
N GLY A 224 4.19 4.01 11.97
CA GLY A 224 4.14 3.15 13.14
C GLY A 224 4.64 3.91 14.37
N GLN A 225 5.78 3.52 14.91
CA GLN A 225 6.38 4.20 16.06
C GLN A 225 6.80 5.63 15.71
N THR A 226 6.12 6.63 16.27
CA THR A 226 6.41 8.05 16.07
C THR A 226 6.85 8.73 17.36
N ARG A 227 7.11 10.05 17.31
CA ARG A 227 7.21 10.93 18.49
C ARG A 227 6.02 11.87 18.64
N LEU A 228 5.07 11.77 17.71
CA LEU A 228 3.91 12.65 17.62
C LEU A 228 2.94 12.31 18.73
N ARG A 229 2.34 13.34 19.32
CA ARG A 229 1.28 13.26 20.32
C ARG A 229 -0.07 13.60 19.69
N CYS A 230 -1.16 13.42 20.44
CA CYS A 230 -2.49 13.82 19.98
C CYS A 230 -2.55 15.30 19.58
N ASP A 231 -1.84 16.19 20.27
CA ASP A 231 -1.77 17.62 19.94
C ASP A 231 -1.20 17.85 18.53
N ASP A 232 -0.13 17.14 18.17
CA ASP A 232 0.46 17.23 16.82
C ASP A 232 -0.52 16.72 15.75
N VAL A 233 -1.25 15.64 16.06
CA VAL A 233 -2.26 15.08 15.15
C VAL A 233 -3.46 16.03 15.04
N ASN A 234 -3.85 16.74 16.10
CA ASN A 234 -4.88 17.77 16.06
C ASN A 234 -4.49 18.90 15.08
N VAL A 235 -3.25 19.39 15.15
CA VAL A 235 -2.73 20.38 14.19
C VAL A 235 -2.78 19.87 12.74
N LEU A 236 -2.43 18.60 12.51
CA LEU A 236 -2.57 17.97 11.19
C LEU A 236 -4.03 17.92 10.73
N LEU A 237 -4.95 17.51 11.60
CA LEU A 237 -6.37 17.40 11.29
C LEU A 237 -6.97 18.74 10.86
N HIS A 238 -6.71 19.81 11.63
CA HIS A 238 -7.14 21.16 11.26
C HIS A 238 -6.63 21.54 9.87
N THR A 239 -5.33 21.36 9.62
CA THR A 239 -4.75 21.67 8.31
C THR A 239 -5.36 20.84 7.17
N PHE A 240 -5.58 19.54 7.39
CA PHE A 240 -6.12 18.62 6.38
C PHE A 240 -7.55 19.01 5.98
N LEU A 241 -8.36 19.39 6.96
CA LEU A 241 -9.76 19.76 6.77
C LEU A 241 -9.90 21.16 6.19
N GLU A 242 -8.98 22.07 6.52
CA GLU A 242 -9.08 23.47 6.08
C GLU A 242 -8.44 23.72 4.71
N THR A 243 -7.43 22.97 4.31
CA THR A 243 -6.77 23.17 3.00
C THR A 243 -7.74 22.98 1.83
N GLY A 244 -7.57 23.75 0.75
CA GLY A 244 -8.41 23.67 -0.45
C GLY A 244 -8.12 22.46 -1.35
N TYR A 245 -7.12 21.65 -1.03
CA TYR A 245 -6.71 20.47 -1.79
C TYR A 245 -6.62 19.26 -0.86
N GLN A 246 -6.70 18.05 -1.41
CA GLN A 246 -6.54 16.83 -0.62
C GLN A 246 -5.07 16.63 -0.25
N MET A 247 -4.76 16.63 1.05
CA MET A 247 -3.42 16.32 1.55
C MET A 247 -3.13 14.83 1.40
N CYS A 248 -3.89 13.98 2.11
CA CYS A 248 -3.92 12.55 1.84
C CYS A 248 -5.29 11.92 2.07
N ASN A 249 -5.60 10.80 1.41
CA ASN A 249 -6.88 10.10 1.60
C ASN A 249 -6.93 9.38 2.95
N LYS A 250 -5.81 8.76 3.34
CA LYS A 250 -5.69 8.00 4.58
C LYS A 250 -4.37 8.28 5.31
N LEU A 251 -4.47 8.56 6.62
CA LEU A 251 -3.34 8.69 7.53
C LEU A 251 -3.47 7.66 8.65
N GLU A 252 -2.46 6.81 8.80
CA GLU A 252 -2.33 5.83 9.90
C GLU A 252 -1.15 6.29 10.76
N ILE A 253 -1.36 6.59 12.04
CA ILE A 253 -0.32 7.09 12.95
C ILE A 253 -0.40 6.37 14.29
N SER A 254 0.71 5.83 14.79
CA SER A 254 0.79 5.43 16.21
C SER A 254 1.36 6.59 17.03
N VAL A 255 0.55 7.13 17.95
CA VAL A 255 0.95 8.27 18.80
C VAL A 255 1.74 7.82 20.01
N THR A 256 2.60 8.72 20.49
CA THR A 256 3.34 8.56 21.75
C THR A 256 2.51 9.07 22.92
N GLY A 257 2.51 8.32 24.03
CA GLY A 257 1.81 8.71 25.27
C GLY A 257 0.37 8.21 25.37
N GLY A 258 -0.11 7.45 24.38
CA GLY A 258 -1.50 6.99 24.31
C GLY A 258 -2.42 7.95 23.57
N ILE A 259 -3.67 7.56 23.38
CA ILE A 259 -4.68 8.38 22.70
C ILE A 259 -5.45 9.17 23.76
N ASP A 260 -5.17 10.47 23.83
CA ASP A 260 -6.06 11.45 24.45
C ASP A 260 -7.05 11.96 23.38
N VAL A 261 -8.32 11.56 23.51
CA VAL A 261 -9.35 11.91 22.53
C VAL A 261 -9.73 13.38 22.61
N ASP A 262 -9.66 13.99 23.78
CA ASP A 262 -10.07 15.39 23.96
C ASP A 262 -9.02 16.31 23.36
N ALA A 263 -7.74 16.04 23.61
CA ALA A 263 -6.63 16.71 22.94
C ALA A 263 -6.67 16.53 21.40
N LEU A 264 -6.97 15.31 20.93
CA LEU A 264 -7.08 15.01 19.50
C LEU A 264 -8.20 15.81 18.81
N THR A 265 -9.29 16.09 19.53
CA THR A 265 -10.52 16.67 18.98
C THR A 265 -10.76 18.13 19.38
N GLU A 266 -9.77 18.75 20.03
CA GLU A 266 -9.86 20.12 20.50
C GLU A 266 -10.19 21.09 19.35
N ASN A 267 -11.15 21.99 19.61
CA ASN A 267 -11.63 23.01 18.67
C ASN A 267 -12.25 22.45 17.37
N LEU A 268 -12.75 21.21 17.37
CA LEU A 268 -13.45 20.58 16.25
C LEU A 268 -14.90 20.24 16.62
N HIS A 269 -15.81 20.27 15.66
CA HIS A 269 -17.14 19.69 15.85
C HIS A 269 -17.03 18.18 15.66
N THR A 270 -17.43 17.41 16.67
CA THR A 270 -17.26 15.96 16.67
C THR A 270 -18.54 15.22 17.00
N PHE A 271 -18.69 14.03 16.42
CA PHE A 271 -19.62 13.01 16.84
C PHE A 271 -18.84 11.72 17.12
N LYS A 272 -19.02 11.14 18.31
CA LYS A 272 -18.26 9.98 18.79
C LYS A 272 -19.18 8.77 18.92
N VAL A 273 -18.79 7.65 18.32
CA VAL A 273 -19.44 6.34 18.44
C VAL A 273 -18.45 5.40 19.14
N VAL A 274 -18.86 4.84 20.27
CA VAL A 274 -18.04 3.94 21.09
C VAL A 274 -18.49 2.50 20.85
N ASN A 275 -17.64 1.69 20.22
CA ASN A 275 -17.89 0.27 19.96
C ASN A 275 -16.80 -0.59 20.63
N GLY A 276 -16.98 -0.87 21.92
CA GLY A 276 -16.01 -1.64 22.71
C GLY A 276 -14.68 -0.90 22.86
N GLU A 277 -13.57 -1.53 22.45
CA GLU A 277 -12.22 -0.92 22.47
C GLU A 277 -11.94 0.02 21.27
N CYS A 278 -12.84 0.06 20.29
CA CYS A 278 -12.70 0.90 19.10
C CYS A 278 -13.64 2.09 19.18
N ASN A 279 -13.07 3.30 19.09
CA ASN A 279 -13.87 4.52 18.92
C ASN A 279 -13.86 4.92 17.45
N THR A 280 -15.04 5.22 16.92
CA THR A 280 -15.19 5.90 15.64
C THR A 280 -15.61 7.33 15.92
N ILE A 281 -14.88 8.30 15.39
CA ILE A 281 -15.14 9.73 15.57
C ILE A 281 -15.29 10.36 14.20
N PHE A 282 -16.41 11.02 13.97
CA PHE A 282 -16.58 11.88 12.80
C PHE A 282 -16.35 13.32 13.22
N LEU A 283 -15.57 14.07 12.44
CA LEU A 283 -15.28 15.46 12.79
C LEU A 283 -15.11 16.38 11.59
N CYS A 284 -15.30 17.67 11.86
CA CYS A 284 -15.16 18.74 10.89
C CYS A 284 -14.77 20.06 11.60
N THR A 285 -14.24 21.02 10.84
CA THR A 285 -13.76 22.29 11.43
C THR A 285 -14.92 23.28 11.67
N PRO A 286 -14.81 24.22 12.62
CA PRO A 286 -15.82 25.26 12.81
C PRO A 286 -15.77 26.36 11.74
N THR A 287 -14.57 26.63 11.22
CA THR A 287 -14.20 27.85 10.49
C THR A 287 -14.53 27.83 9.00
N LYS A 288 -14.54 26.66 8.38
CA LYS A 288 -14.74 26.51 6.93
C LYS A 288 -16.02 25.73 6.64
N THR A 289 -16.81 26.29 5.74
CA THR A 289 -17.93 25.63 5.06
C THR A 289 -17.49 24.52 4.10
N ASN A 290 -16.17 24.33 3.93
CA ASN A 290 -15.64 23.26 3.09
C ASN A 290 -16.21 21.90 3.51
N SER A 291 -16.54 21.12 2.50
CA SER A 291 -17.16 19.79 2.59
C SER A 291 -16.25 18.73 3.23
N LYS A 292 -15.05 19.03 3.72
CA LYS A 292 -14.20 17.95 4.24
C LYS A 292 -14.67 17.47 5.61
N ILE A 293 -14.78 16.16 5.75
CA ILE A 293 -15.06 15.47 7.01
C ILE A 293 -13.98 14.41 7.22
N ALA A 294 -13.53 14.25 8.45
CA ALA A 294 -12.67 13.13 8.81
C ALA A 294 -13.49 12.06 9.55
N LYS A 295 -13.25 10.80 9.19
CA LYS A 295 -13.57 9.63 10.01
C LYS A 295 -12.28 9.17 10.68
N ILE A 296 -12.27 9.17 12.00
CA ILE A 296 -11.17 8.68 12.82
C ILE A 296 -11.58 7.36 13.45
N VAL A 297 -10.74 6.35 13.33
CA VAL A 297 -10.86 5.08 14.05
C VAL A 297 -9.64 4.95 14.96
N THR A 298 -9.88 4.79 16.25
CA THR A 298 -8.80 4.63 17.24
C THR A 298 -8.75 3.19 17.74
N TYR A 299 -7.56 2.60 17.78
CA TYR A 299 -7.31 1.29 18.37
C TYR A 299 -5.97 1.27 19.12
N ARG A 300 -5.99 1.06 20.44
CA ARG A 300 -4.82 1.16 21.32
C ARG A 300 -4.13 2.53 21.16
N ASN A 301 -2.96 2.56 20.52
CA ASN A 301 -2.21 3.79 20.24
C ASN A 301 -2.27 4.20 18.75
N LEU A 302 -2.97 3.44 17.92
CA LEU A 302 -3.11 3.70 16.48
C LEU A 302 -4.34 4.57 16.22
N ILE A 303 -4.12 5.66 15.49
CA ILE A 303 -5.14 6.54 14.95
C ILE A 303 -5.18 6.31 13.43
N ILE A 304 -6.35 5.99 12.90
CA ILE A 304 -6.60 5.87 11.46
C ILE A 304 -7.55 6.98 11.07
N ILE A 305 -7.10 7.89 10.22
CA ILE A 305 -7.87 9.03 9.72
C ILE A 305 -8.16 8.80 8.25
N SER A 306 -9.44 8.77 7.88
CA SER A 306 -9.91 8.80 6.50
C SER A 306 -10.59 10.13 6.23
N ILE A 307 -10.20 10.82 5.17
CA ILE A 307 -10.75 12.13 4.81
C ILE A 307 -11.73 11.97 3.65
N GLY A 308 -12.99 12.36 3.88
CA GLY A 308 -14.03 12.45 2.87
C GLY A 308 -14.10 13.87 2.32
N ALA A 309 -13.74 14.03 1.05
CA ALA A 309 -13.77 15.33 0.37
C ALA A 309 -14.98 15.48 -0.55
N ASN A 310 -15.56 14.36 -1.00
CA ASN A 310 -16.80 14.34 -1.77
C ASN A 310 -18.01 14.52 -0.83
N GLU A 311 -19.09 15.11 -1.33
CA GLU A 311 -20.32 15.28 -0.57
C GLU A 311 -20.99 13.94 -0.24
N GLU A 312 -20.82 12.95 -1.10
CA GLU A 312 -21.29 11.58 -0.90
C GLU A 312 -20.48 10.82 0.16
N ASP A 313 -19.23 11.23 0.42
CA ASP A 313 -18.40 10.61 1.45
C ASP A 313 -19.00 10.90 2.82
N PHE A 314 -19.23 9.83 3.60
CA PHE A 314 -19.78 9.90 4.95
C PHE A 314 -21.09 10.70 5.04
N LEU A 315 -21.99 10.54 4.05
CA LEU A 315 -23.23 11.33 3.92
C LEU A 315 -24.03 11.48 5.23
N GLU A 316 -24.27 10.40 5.96
CA GLU A 316 -25.04 10.48 7.22
C GLU A 316 -24.28 11.20 8.33
N ALA A 317 -22.96 10.96 8.45
CA ALA A 317 -22.13 11.72 9.39
C ALA A 317 -22.05 13.21 9.02
N ARG A 318 -22.09 13.55 7.73
CA ARG A 318 -22.14 14.93 7.23
C ARG A 318 -23.41 15.65 7.67
N ARG A 319 -24.56 15.00 7.51
CA ARG A 319 -25.85 15.54 7.95
C ARG A 319 -25.81 15.82 9.46
N LEU A 320 -25.38 14.83 10.23
CA LEU A 320 -25.28 14.95 11.69
C LEU A 320 -24.34 16.08 12.13
N LEU A 321 -23.13 16.16 11.57
CA LEU A 321 -22.18 17.24 11.90
C LEU A 321 -22.69 18.63 11.50
N THR A 322 -23.51 18.71 10.44
CA THR A 322 -24.15 19.97 10.02
C THR A 322 -25.20 20.42 11.04
N LEU A 323 -25.99 19.49 11.57
CA LEU A 323 -26.95 19.76 12.63
C LEU A 323 -26.25 20.18 13.93
N ILE A 324 -25.16 19.49 14.31
CA ILE A 324 -24.33 19.85 15.48
C ILE A 324 -23.76 21.27 15.36
N ARG A 325 -23.22 21.63 14.18
CA ARG A 325 -22.76 23.01 13.90
C ARG A 325 -23.90 24.02 14.07
N THR A 326 -25.07 23.70 13.52
CA THR A 326 -26.25 24.59 13.58
C THR A 326 -26.69 24.80 15.02
N ARG A 327 -26.79 23.73 15.81
CA ARG A 327 -27.10 23.80 17.25
C ARG A 327 -26.12 24.69 18.00
N ASN A 328 -24.82 24.46 17.82
CA ASN A 328 -23.78 25.22 18.51
C ASN A 328 -23.83 26.72 18.14
N ARG A 329 -24.06 27.05 16.86
CA ARG A 329 -24.24 28.44 16.40
C ARG A 329 -25.45 29.11 17.06
N ILE A 330 -26.59 28.42 17.15
CA ILE A 330 -27.80 28.98 17.78
C ILE A 330 -27.54 29.26 19.26
N GLN A 331 -26.82 28.37 19.96
CA GLN A 331 -26.45 28.52 21.36
C GLN A 331 -25.51 29.72 21.61
N GLU A 332 -24.51 29.94 20.74
CA GLU A 332 -23.59 31.07 20.86
C GLU A 332 -24.27 32.44 20.63
N GLU A 333 -25.32 32.48 19.81
CA GLU A 333 -26.07 33.70 19.50
C GLU A 333 -27.20 34.02 20.51
N MET A 334 -27.32 33.26 21.62
CA MET A 334 -28.39 33.43 22.61
C MET A 334 -28.26 34.74 23.41
N ASN A 335 -29.13 35.70 23.07
CA ASN A 335 -29.46 36.90 23.87
C ASN A 335 -30.99 37.13 23.99
N ALA A 336 -31.85 36.17 23.60
CA ALA A 336 -33.32 36.29 23.71
C ALA A 336 -34.00 34.93 23.85
N GLU A 337 -34.76 34.75 24.95
CA GLU A 337 -34.92 33.46 25.65
C GLU A 337 -35.95 32.45 25.06
N ASP A 338 -36.96 32.84 24.26
CA ASP A 338 -38.08 31.91 23.99
C ASP A 338 -38.16 31.32 22.56
N MET A 339 -37.89 32.10 21.49
CA MET A 339 -38.00 31.57 20.11
C MET A 339 -36.83 30.65 19.73
N ARG A 340 -35.61 30.94 20.21
CA ARG A 340 -34.43 30.11 19.91
C ARG A 340 -34.44 28.78 20.68
N GLN A 341 -35.18 28.69 21.78
CA GLN A 341 -35.31 27.46 22.55
C GLN A 341 -36.07 26.37 21.77
N MET A 342 -37.18 26.73 21.12
CA MET A 342 -37.91 25.81 20.25
C MET A 342 -37.08 25.36 19.03
N GLU A 343 -36.25 26.25 18.48
CA GLU A 343 -35.32 25.91 17.39
C GLU A 343 -34.24 24.92 17.85
N ILE A 344 -33.67 25.11 19.04
CA ILE A 344 -32.71 24.16 19.63
C ILE A 344 -33.37 22.79 19.82
N GLU A 345 -34.56 22.73 20.42
CA GLU A 345 -35.28 21.47 20.63
C GLU A 345 -35.60 20.75 19.31
N GLN A 346 -35.92 21.50 18.25
CA GLN A 346 -36.13 20.93 16.93
C GLN A 346 -34.84 20.34 16.35
N VAL A 347 -33.73 21.09 16.40
CA VAL A 347 -32.43 20.59 15.93
C VAL A 347 -31.96 19.39 16.74
N GLU A 348 -32.23 19.34 18.05
CA GLU A 348 -31.91 18.19 18.90
C GLU A 348 -32.70 16.93 18.50
N ARG A 349 -33.98 17.07 18.13
CA ARG A 349 -34.76 15.94 17.59
C ARG A 349 -34.14 15.42 16.29
N GLU A 350 -33.78 16.30 15.38
CA GLU A 350 -33.15 15.93 14.10
C GLU A 350 -31.77 15.28 14.30
N ILE A 351 -30.99 15.75 15.28
CA ILE A 351 -29.72 15.12 15.67
C ILE A 351 -29.97 13.69 16.12
N ASN A 352 -30.91 13.46 17.05
CA ASN A 352 -31.21 12.12 17.56
C ASN A 352 -31.66 11.16 16.45
N GLU A 353 -32.46 11.62 15.48
CA GLU A 353 -32.87 10.82 14.31
C GLU A 353 -31.68 10.49 13.41
N ALA A 354 -30.84 11.47 13.09
CA ALA A 354 -29.64 11.28 12.26
C ALA A 354 -28.62 10.35 12.93
N GLU A 355 -28.48 10.40 14.26
CA GLU A 355 -27.65 9.49 15.03
C GLU A 355 -28.11 8.03 14.89
N GLN A 356 -29.41 7.76 15.01
CA GLN A 356 -29.95 6.41 14.85
C GLN A 356 -29.70 5.85 13.45
N VAL A 357 -29.88 6.66 12.41
CA VAL A 357 -29.61 6.27 11.02
C VAL A 357 -28.13 5.95 10.81
N LEU A 358 -27.23 6.80 11.31
CA LEU A 358 -25.79 6.58 11.21
C LEU A 358 -25.36 5.32 11.97
N MET A 359 -25.90 5.08 13.16
CA MET A 359 -25.63 3.88 13.95
C MET A 359 -26.10 2.60 13.24
N ALA A 360 -27.26 2.63 12.61
CA ALA A 360 -27.76 1.52 11.80
C ALA A 360 -26.85 1.24 10.59
N ALA A 361 -26.46 2.30 9.86
CA ALA A 361 -25.56 2.19 8.70
C ALA A 361 -24.15 1.70 9.07
N MET A 362 -23.73 1.83 10.33
CA MET A 362 -22.44 1.32 10.82
C MET A 362 -22.50 -0.13 11.30
N ALA A 363 -23.69 -0.72 11.46
CA ALA A 363 -23.89 -2.08 11.94
C ALA A 363 -24.06 -3.12 10.80
N GLU A 364 -24.31 -2.66 9.58
CA GLU A 364 -24.27 -3.43 8.33
C GLU A 364 -22.84 -3.61 7.82
#